data_AF-A0A965WJA6-F1
#
_entry.id   AF-A0A965WJA6-F1
#
_cell.length_a   1.000
_cell.length_b   1.000
_cell.length_c   1.000
_cell.angle_alpha   90.00
_cell.angle_beta   90.00
_cell.angle_gamma   90.00
#
_symmetry.space_group_name_H-M   'P 1'
#
loop_
_entity.id
_entity.type
_entity.pdbx_description
1 polymer ?
#
loop_
_entity_poly.entity_id
_entity_poly.type
_entity_poly.pdbx_seq_one_letter_code
_entity_poly.pdbx_strand_id
1 'polypeptide(L)'
;MRIRPYEEKDRDCVKVVSVRTGGNPTAEKDKRALWCLFLDYYIEIEPDCCFVAADDDDNAVGFVIAASDHIEYEKIYREKYLAKLSRIKWHYGVYKRFELLLSRKFGKKYKAHLHIDINPEYQRAGLGHRLMNALI
;
A
#
# COMPACT_ATOMS: atom_id res chain seq x y z
N MET A 1 -14.43 2.55 -16.52
CA MET A 1 -13.28 2.13 -15.67
C MET A 1 -11.91 2.33 -16.34
N ARG A 2 -11.07 3.19 -15.76
CA ARG A 2 -9.75 3.60 -16.31
C ARG A 2 -8.61 3.31 -15.32
N ILE A 3 -7.42 2.99 -15.83
CA ILE A 3 -6.19 3.00 -15.02
C ILE A 3 -5.50 4.34 -15.20
N ARG A 4 -5.10 4.98 -14.10
CA ARG A 4 -4.35 6.25 -14.11
C ARG A 4 -3.37 6.30 -12.93
N PRO A 5 -2.35 7.17 -12.98
CA PRO A 5 -1.51 7.47 -11.81
C PRO A 5 -2.36 7.89 -10.62
N TYR A 6 -1.90 7.54 -9.42
CA TYR A 6 -2.48 7.98 -8.16
C TYR A 6 -2.38 9.51 -8.04
N GLU A 7 -3.45 10.12 -7.53
CA GLU A 7 -3.51 11.54 -7.17
C GLU A 7 -3.87 11.68 -5.69
N GLU A 8 -3.52 12.81 -5.06
CA GLU A 8 -3.80 13.03 -3.63
C GLU A 8 -5.31 12.92 -3.29
N LYS A 9 -6.18 13.26 -4.24
CA LYS A 9 -7.65 13.11 -4.12
C LYS A 9 -8.10 11.66 -3.89
N ASP A 10 -7.30 10.67 -4.31
CA ASP A 10 -7.64 9.26 -4.18
C ASP A 10 -7.37 8.71 -2.77
N ARG A 11 -6.66 9.45 -1.91
CA ARG A 11 -6.18 9.01 -0.59
C ARG A 11 -7.27 8.34 0.24
N ASP A 12 -8.46 8.92 0.29
CA ASP A 12 -9.56 8.37 1.09
C ASP A 12 -10.17 7.12 0.45
N CYS A 13 -10.29 7.10 -0.88
CA CYS A 13 -10.78 5.93 -1.61
C CYS A 13 -9.83 4.73 -1.43
N VAL A 14 -8.51 4.91 -1.59
CA VAL A 14 -7.54 3.82 -1.42
C VAL A 14 -7.45 3.33 0.04
N LYS A 15 -7.67 4.21 1.03
CA LYS A 15 -7.83 3.81 2.43
C LYS A 15 -9.06 2.95 2.66
N VAL A 16 -10.18 3.27 2.03
CA VAL A 16 -11.40 2.45 2.08
C VAL A 16 -11.16 1.09 1.42
N VAL A 17 -10.57 1.06 0.22
CA VAL A 17 -10.23 -0.19 -0.49
C VAL A 17 -9.33 -1.07 0.37
N SER A 18 -8.23 -0.53 0.90
CA SER A 18 -7.26 -1.29 1.72
C SER A 18 -7.87 -1.85 3.01
N VAL A 19 -8.81 -1.14 3.64
CA VAL A 19 -9.56 -1.70 4.78
C VAL A 19 -10.43 -2.86 4.32
N ARG A 20 -11.20 -2.68 3.25
CA ARG A 20 -12.13 -3.71 2.74
C ARG A 20 -11.40 -4.99 2.32
N THR A 21 -10.20 -4.88 1.76
CA THR A 21 -9.41 -6.03 1.29
C THR A 21 -8.44 -6.58 2.35
N GLY A 22 -8.00 -5.76 3.31
CA GLY A 22 -7.06 -6.14 4.37
C GLY A 22 -7.70 -6.70 5.64
N GLY A 23 -8.77 -7.49 5.51
CA GLY A 23 -9.45 -8.14 6.63
C GLY A 23 -10.56 -7.31 7.31
N ASN A 24 -10.89 -6.13 6.75
CA ASN A 24 -12.00 -5.28 7.17
C ASN A 24 -12.04 -4.95 8.68
N PRO A 25 -10.92 -4.45 9.27
CA PRO A 25 -10.92 -4.05 10.67
C PRO A 25 -11.92 -2.91 10.91
N THR A 26 -12.70 -3.05 11.99
CA THR A 26 -13.70 -2.05 12.37
C THR A 26 -13.14 -0.96 13.27
N ALA A 27 -12.21 -1.32 14.17
CA ALA A 27 -11.60 -0.40 15.12
C ALA A 27 -10.65 0.59 14.42
N GLU A 28 -10.76 1.87 14.75
CA GLU A 28 -9.98 2.94 14.11
C GLU A 28 -8.47 2.75 14.29
N LYS A 29 -8.03 2.28 15.46
CA LYS A 29 -6.60 1.95 15.68
C LYS A 29 -6.09 0.86 14.75
N ASP A 30 -6.95 -0.09 14.38
CA ASP A 30 -6.57 -1.22 13.54
C ASP A 30 -6.49 -0.80 12.07
N LYS A 31 -7.42 0.05 11.61
CA LYS A 31 -7.35 0.71 10.31
C LYS A 31 -6.08 1.55 10.17
N ARG A 32 -5.76 2.37 11.18
CA ARG A 32 -4.53 3.18 11.20
C ARG A 32 -3.25 2.34 11.18
N ALA A 33 -3.25 1.21 11.88
CA ALA A 33 -2.13 0.28 11.83
C ALA A 33 -1.96 -0.35 10.44
N LEU A 34 -3.06 -0.80 9.83
CA LEU A 34 -3.09 -1.36 8.48
C LEU A 34 -2.54 -0.36 7.46
N TRP A 35 -3.03 0.88 7.47
CA TRP A 35 -2.53 1.91 6.56
C TRP A 35 -1.07 2.21 6.78
N CYS A 36 -0.63 2.32 8.05
CA CYS A 36 0.77 2.57 8.35
C CYS A 36 1.68 1.44 7.84
N LEU A 37 1.21 0.19 7.88
CA LEU A 37 1.96 -1.00 7.43
C LEU A 37 2.03 -1.14 5.91
N PHE A 38 0.91 -0.89 5.22
CA PHE A 38 0.72 -1.37 3.84
C PHE A 38 0.32 -0.28 2.84
N LEU A 39 0.14 0.97 3.25
CA LEU A 39 -0.37 2.04 2.39
C LEU A 39 0.41 3.35 2.51
N ASP A 40 0.52 3.90 3.72
CA ASP A 40 0.98 5.28 3.98
C ASP A 40 2.35 5.57 3.33
N TYR A 41 3.33 4.68 3.47
CA TYR A 41 4.66 4.87 2.88
C TYR A 41 4.56 5.13 1.37
N TYR A 42 3.81 4.29 0.66
CA TYR A 42 3.84 4.27 -0.80
C TYR A 42 3.25 5.54 -1.38
N ILE A 43 2.06 5.93 -0.89
CA ILE A 43 1.36 7.12 -1.39
C ILE A 43 1.97 8.44 -0.90
N GLU A 44 2.82 8.41 0.13
CA GLU A 44 3.48 9.62 0.69
C GLU A 44 4.90 9.82 0.20
N ILE A 45 5.63 8.74 -0.07
CA ILE A 45 7.07 8.78 -0.40
C ILE A 45 7.31 8.47 -1.88
N GLU A 46 6.57 7.52 -2.46
CA GLU A 46 6.73 7.08 -3.85
C GLU A 46 5.39 7.10 -4.63
N PRO A 47 4.66 8.23 -4.66
CA PRO A 47 3.37 8.31 -5.36
C PRO A 47 3.48 8.06 -6.86
N ASP A 48 4.64 8.33 -7.47
CA ASP A 48 4.91 8.06 -8.89
C ASP A 48 4.92 6.55 -9.21
N CYS A 49 5.06 5.70 -8.18
CA CYS A 49 4.97 4.24 -8.27
C CYS A 49 3.58 3.71 -7.87
N CYS A 50 2.57 4.59 -7.86
CA CYS A 50 1.21 4.27 -7.45
C CYS A 50 0.21 4.54 -8.59
N PHE A 51 -0.67 3.58 -8.84
CA PHE A 51 -1.73 3.67 -9.85
C PHE A 51 -3.07 3.22 -9.27
N VAL A 52 -4.15 3.81 -9.76
CA VAL A 52 -5.51 3.47 -9.35
C VAL A 52 -6.33 2.97 -10.53
N ALA A 53 -7.27 2.06 -10.24
CA ALA A 53 -8.37 1.73 -11.11
C ALA A 53 -9.56 2.60 -10.68
N ALA A 54 -9.92 3.57 -11.52
CA ALA A 54 -11.03 4.48 -11.29
C ALA A 54 -12.31 3.96 -11.97
N ASP A 55 -13.45 4.09 -11.29
CA ASP A 55 -14.77 3.88 -11.88
C ASP A 55 -15.17 5.04 -12.83
N ASP A 56 -16.43 5.07 -13.26
CA ASP A 56 -16.88 6.06 -14.24
C ASP A 56 -17.09 7.46 -13.61
N ASP A 57 -17.17 7.54 -12.28
CA ASP A 57 -17.26 8.78 -11.50
C ASP A 57 -15.87 9.25 -11.01
N ASP A 58 -14.80 8.66 -11.54
CA ASP A 58 -13.39 8.89 -11.17
C ASP A 58 -13.00 8.50 -9.73
N ASN A 59 -13.80 7.67 -9.06
CA ASN A 59 -13.46 7.16 -7.73
C ASN A 59 -12.51 5.96 -7.83
N ALA A 60 -11.45 5.95 -7.02
CA ALA A 60 -10.54 4.80 -6.97
C ALA A 60 -11.22 3.58 -6.31
N VAL A 61 -11.39 2.50 -7.07
CA VAL A 61 -12.01 1.26 -6.61
C VAL A 61 -11.04 0.08 -6.51
N GLY A 62 -9.80 0.31 -6.95
CA GLY A 62 -8.64 -0.56 -6.75
C GLY A 62 -7.36 0.22 -6.94
N PHE A 63 -6.25 -0.32 -6.48
CA PHE A 63 -4.93 0.30 -6.63
C PHE A 63 -3.84 -0.75 -6.80
N VAL A 64 -2.73 -0.33 -7.38
CA VAL A 64 -1.42 -0.96 -7.20
C VAL A 64 -0.45 0.12 -6.74
N ILE A 65 0.32 -0.19 -5.71
CA ILE A 65 1.30 0.71 -5.11
C ILE A 65 2.61 -0.05 -4.92
N ALA A 66 3.74 0.61 -5.13
CA ALA A 66 5.04 -0.04 -5.04
C ALA A 66 6.09 0.86 -4.42
N ALA A 67 7.10 0.21 -3.84
CA ALA A 67 8.38 0.84 -3.54
C ALA A 67 9.40 0.29 -4.53
N SER A 68 10.15 1.18 -5.17
CA SER A 68 11.10 0.86 -6.23
C SER A 68 12.40 0.25 -5.70
N ASP A 69 12.81 0.62 -4.49
CA ASP A 69 14.01 0.10 -3.82
C ASP A 69 13.75 -0.23 -2.35
N HIS A 70 13.90 -1.51 -2.01
CA HIS A 70 13.63 -2.02 -0.66
C HIS A 70 14.61 -1.47 0.40
N ILE A 71 15.85 -1.14 0.02
CA ILE A 71 16.84 -0.60 0.96
C ILE A 71 16.45 0.83 1.35
N GLU A 72 16.04 1.65 0.38
CA GLU A 72 15.56 3.00 0.67
C GLU A 72 14.22 2.97 1.41
N TYR A 73 13.30 2.08 1.02
CA TYR A 73 12.08 1.78 1.77
C TYR A 73 12.38 1.48 3.23
N GLU A 74 13.28 0.53 3.51
CA GLU A 74 13.61 0.13 4.88
C GLU A 74 14.14 1.31 5.69
N LYS A 75 15.04 2.11 5.11
CA LYS A 75 15.64 3.28 5.75
C LYS A 75 14.57 4.32 6.12
N ILE A 76 13.78 4.78 5.14
CA ILE A 76 12.75 5.79 5.36
C ILE A 76 11.65 5.26 6.29
N TYR A 77 11.26 3.99 6.15
CA TYR A 77 10.25 3.38 7.02
C TYR A 77 10.71 3.37 8.48
N ARG A 78 11.97 3.02 8.75
CA ARG A 78 12.56 3.05 10.10
C ARG A 78 12.56 4.47 10.68
N GLU A 79 12.91 5.47 9.88
CA GLU A 79 13.00 6.87 10.31
C GLU A 79 11.63 7.52 10.57
N LYS A 80 10.67 7.33 9.66
CA LYS A 80 9.38 8.07 9.69
C LYS A 80 8.20 7.28 10.25
N TYR A 81 8.14 5.98 9.99
CA TYR A 81 6.90 5.19 10.19
C TYR A 81 6.99 4.21 11.37
N LEU A 82 8.17 3.72 11.72
CA LEU A 82 8.30 2.69 12.74
C LEU A 82 7.88 3.15 14.14
N ALA A 83 8.26 4.38 14.51
CA ALA A 83 7.81 4.99 15.77
C ALA A 83 6.30 5.28 15.75
N LYS A 84 5.76 5.75 14.61
CA LYS A 84 4.31 5.98 14.40
C LYS A 84 3.53 4.68 14.61
N LEU A 85 3.95 3.59 13.98
CA LEU A 85 3.32 2.28 14.12
C LEU A 85 3.37 1.77 15.56
N SER A 86 4.52 1.90 16.22
CA SER A 86 4.70 1.45 17.61
C SER A 86 3.80 2.21 18.59
N ARG A 87 3.52 3.50 18.34
CA ARG A 87 2.56 4.30 19.11
C ARG A 87 1.12 3.89 18.88
N ILE A 88 0.78 3.40 17.68
CA ILE A 88 -0.55 2.86 17.38
C ILE A 88 -0.72 1.50 18.08
N LYS A 89 0.20 0.56 17.81
CA LYS A 89 0.25 -0.79 18.37
C LYS A 89 1.71 -1.27 18.48
N TRP A 90 2.22 -1.38 19.70
CA TRP A 90 3.62 -1.74 19.96
C TRP A 90 4.03 -3.09 19.34
N HIS A 91 3.16 -4.10 19.39
CA HIS A 91 3.43 -5.43 18.85
C HIS A 91 3.54 -5.43 17.32
N TYR A 92 2.84 -4.52 16.64
CA TYR A 92 3.05 -4.30 15.20
C TYR A 92 4.36 -3.59 14.90
N GLY A 93 4.82 -2.69 15.78
CA GLY A 93 6.17 -2.15 15.71
C GLY A 93 7.24 -3.24 15.82
N VAL A 94 7.06 -4.19 16.74
CA VAL A 94 7.95 -5.36 16.87
C VAL A 94 7.89 -6.25 15.64
N TYR A 95 6.69 -6.63 15.19
CA TYR A 95 6.47 -7.40 13.96
C TYR A 95 7.17 -6.76 12.76
N LYS A 96 6.98 -5.46 12.54
CA LYS A 96 7.56 -4.75 11.39
C LYS A 96 9.09 -4.66 11.46
N ARG A 97 9.68 -4.56 12.67
CA ARG A 97 11.15 -4.64 12.82
C ARG A 97 11.69 -5.99 12.34
N PHE A 98 11.02 -7.08 12.68
CA PHE A 98 11.40 -8.41 12.24
C PHE A 98 11.17 -8.59 10.75
N GLU A 99 10.04 -8.13 10.23
CA GLU A 99 9.73 -8.18 8.79
C GLU A 99 10.81 -7.46 7.98
N LEU A 100 11.15 -6.20 8.31
CA LEU A 100 12.21 -5.44 7.65
C LEU A 100 13.58 -6.14 7.70
N LEU A 101 13.90 -6.80 8.82
CA LEU A 101 15.15 -7.54 8.96
C LEU A 101 15.20 -8.77 8.03
N LEU A 102 14.09 -9.50 7.93
CA LEU A 102 13.98 -10.71 7.12
C LEU A 102 13.90 -10.38 5.62
N SER A 103 13.13 -9.35 5.26
CA SER A 103 12.93 -8.89 3.89
C SER A 103 14.21 -8.34 3.26
N ARG A 104 15.14 -7.80 4.06
CA ARG A 104 16.41 -7.22 3.59
C ARG A 104 17.24 -8.15 2.71
N LYS A 105 17.22 -9.47 2.96
CA LYS A 105 17.91 -10.45 2.11
C LYS A 105 17.28 -10.53 0.72
N PHE A 106 15.95 -10.51 0.65
CA PHE A 106 15.21 -10.52 -0.60
C PHE A 106 15.35 -9.19 -1.34
N GLY A 107 15.34 -8.06 -0.61
CA GLY A 107 15.53 -6.71 -1.16
C GLY A 107 16.82 -6.53 -1.96
N LYS A 108 17.87 -7.30 -1.66
CA LYS A 108 19.12 -7.30 -2.45
C LYS A 108 18.96 -7.90 -3.84
N LYS A 109 18.07 -8.88 -4.00
CA LYS A 109 17.83 -9.59 -5.27
C LYS A 109 16.61 -9.03 -6.01
N TYR A 110 15.56 -8.69 -5.28
CA TYR A 110 14.31 -8.12 -5.76
C TYR A 110 14.14 -6.76 -5.09
N LYS A 111 14.62 -5.71 -5.76
CA LYS A 111 14.65 -4.36 -5.20
C LYS A 111 13.24 -3.81 -4.99
N ALA A 112 12.35 -4.02 -5.95
CA ALA A 112 10.99 -3.52 -5.88
C ALA A 112 10.04 -4.51 -5.19
N HIS A 113 9.02 -3.98 -4.53
CA HIS A 113 7.89 -4.73 -4.00
C HIS A 113 6.60 -3.90 -4.09
N LEU A 114 5.45 -4.57 -4.04
CA LEU A 114 4.15 -3.92 -4.28
C LEU A 114 3.03 -4.50 -3.40
N HIS A 115 1.95 -3.73 -3.31
CA HIS A 115 0.62 -4.19 -2.90
C HIS A 115 -0.39 -3.87 -4.00
N ILE A 116 -1.32 -4.78 -4.23
CA ILE A 116 -2.42 -4.60 -5.18
C ILE A 116 -3.71 -5.06 -4.52
N ASP A 117 -4.70 -4.18 -4.54
CA ASP A 117 -5.99 -4.41 -3.90
C ASP A 117 -7.10 -3.87 -4.79
N ILE A 118 -8.18 -4.64 -4.90
CA ILE A 118 -9.34 -4.28 -5.72
C ILE A 118 -10.59 -4.64 -4.93
N ASN A 119 -11.53 -3.71 -4.81
CA ASN A 119 -12.82 -3.96 -4.19
C ASN A 119 -13.49 -5.20 -4.79
N PRO A 120 -14.14 -6.06 -3.99
CA PRO A 120 -14.70 -7.34 -4.45
C PRO A 120 -15.57 -7.23 -5.71
N GLU A 121 -16.39 -6.18 -5.79
CA GLU A 121 -17.35 -5.97 -6.89
C GLU A 121 -16.67 -5.68 -8.24
N TYR A 122 -15.38 -5.31 -8.21
CA TYR A 122 -14.58 -4.95 -9.37
C TYR A 122 -13.50 -6.00 -9.71
N GLN A 123 -13.47 -7.11 -8.95
CA GLN A 123 -12.57 -8.23 -9.24
C GLN A 123 -13.05 -9.04 -10.46
N ARG A 124 -12.16 -9.88 -11.00
CA ARG A 124 -12.42 -10.72 -12.19
C ARG A 124 -12.82 -9.96 -13.47
N ALA A 125 -12.69 -8.63 -13.49
CA ALA A 125 -12.93 -7.76 -14.64
C ALA A 125 -11.63 -7.37 -15.40
N GLY A 126 -10.52 -8.10 -15.18
CA GLY A 126 -9.22 -7.80 -15.80
C GLY A 126 -8.45 -6.61 -15.22
N LEU A 127 -9.01 -5.90 -14.22
CA LEU A 127 -8.37 -4.73 -13.60
C LEU A 127 -7.02 -5.04 -12.96
N GLY A 128 -6.85 -6.23 -12.35
CA GLY A 128 -5.56 -6.62 -11.77
C GLY A 128 -4.43 -6.67 -12.80
N HIS A 129 -4.69 -7.25 -13.97
CA HIS A 129 -3.71 -7.25 -15.07
C HIS A 129 -3.42 -5.83 -15.57
N ARG A 130 -4.46 -5.00 -15.73
CA ARG A 130 -4.29 -3.61 -16.21
C ARG A 130 -3.49 -2.75 -15.22
N LEU A 131 -3.71 -2.94 -13.91
CA LEU A 131 -2.93 -2.28 -12.85
C LEU A 131 -1.47 -2.74 -12.89
N MET A 132 -1.22 -4.05 -12.93
CA MET A 132 0.14 -4.60 -13.03
C MET A 132 0.88 -4.09 -14.28
N ASN A 133 0.19 -4.04 -15.43
CA ASN A 133 0.77 -3.51 -16.68
C ASN A 133 1.10 -2.01 -16.61
N ALA A 134 0.42 -1.24 -15.76
CA ALA A 134 0.76 0.18 -15.58
C ALA A 134 1.99 0.37 -14.70
N LEU A 135 2.29 -0.60 -13.83
CA LEU A 135 3.42 -0.56 -12.90
C LEU A 135 4.74 -1.08 -13.50
N ILE A 136 4.68 -2.08 -14.38
CA ILE A 136 5.85 -2.81 -14.93
C ILE A 136 6.44 -2.11 -16.17
#